data_AF-A0A973Q554-F1
#
_entry.id   AF-A0A973Q554-F1
#
_cell.length_a   1.000
_cell.length_b   1.000
_cell.length_c   1.000
_cell.angle_alpha   90.00
_cell.angle_beta   90.00
_cell.angle_gamma   90.00
#
_symmetry.space_group_name_H-M   'P 1'
#
loop_
_entity.id
_entity.type
_entity.pdbx_description
1 polymer ?
#
loop_
_entity_poly.entity_id
_entity_poly.type
_entity_poly.pdbx_seq_one_letter_code
_entity_poly.pdbx_strand_id
1 'polypeptide(L)'
;MSAQSAESTDQVGDLLADLAASGVRLKLVDGGRIEITAPRGAMTAQLRDRTAALKPQLVEWLAAAEARPDTGRLPQVVADPDNLYEPFTPPDLQQSFLIGSREGFTWHVRPHQYIELDFDTLDPERFAQALNRALRRQHRNLVVARDDMTVQTVRDPAEVPVEVVDLRHLPQDQAEEHMLRMRGALCREEPPHDRWPWIEPRIVRYGDDRARLLYNNNNLFADAPSGNALVYDALHYYEHPDRPLPELEVAFRDCVLALHALEESPLGQASKKYWCDRMADWPEAPDIPLVTGSEHRGRSMLSRRDFTIPADTWAAFRARAEARGLTLTNALLAAHAEVIAYWSGSRHFLLNNMISHRPLPLHPQMAQVLGNFAALYPLEVDWRHEESFGRRALRLQKRVMDDIAHCYWSGSKVLQTLNQVRRTPGRAVCPFAVGSAMFVGPVNRPHFSMLETPQTLLDTEFWELRDGTAWIIWDVIEAMFPPGLIDAMFDGYRELVERLAAGDEAWECTAFDLLPRDQTEQRAELNRSARPVPAGLLHDALPVQAANRAGHPAVATADASIGYGELHSRAGRVAALLRAEGVGAGD
;
A
#
# COMPACT_ATOMS: atom_id res chain seq x y z
N MET A 1 29.01 -34.34 -16.67
CA MET A 1 29.23 -33.93 -15.26
C MET A 1 28.71 -35.06 -14.38
N SER A 2 29.59 -35.68 -13.60
CA SER A 2 29.30 -36.89 -12.82
C SER A 2 28.50 -36.57 -11.54
N ALA A 3 27.82 -37.56 -10.96
CA ALA A 3 27.04 -37.42 -9.72
C ALA A 3 27.84 -36.79 -8.55
N GLN A 4 29.17 -37.02 -8.49
CA GLN A 4 30.07 -36.40 -7.51
C GLN A 4 30.18 -34.87 -7.64
N SER A 5 30.03 -34.31 -8.85
CA SER A 5 30.09 -32.85 -9.06
C SER A 5 28.81 -32.12 -8.63
N ALA A 6 27.67 -32.82 -8.63
CA ALA A 6 26.41 -32.29 -8.11
C ALA A 6 26.42 -32.28 -6.56
N GLU A 7 26.83 -33.39 -5.94
CA GLU A 7 26.97 -33.50 -4.48
C GLU A 7 27.96 -32.47 -3.89
N SER A 8 29.08 -32.19 -4.57
CA SER A 8 30.04 -31.19 -4.09
C SER A 8 29.53 -29.76 -4.19
N THR A 9 28.61 -29.48 -5.13
CA THR A 9 28.05 -28.14 -5.33
C THR A 9 27.02 -27.81 -4.25
N ASP A 10 26.18 -28.78 -3.88
CA ASP A 10 25.21 -28.63 -2.78
C ASP A 10 25.92 -28.43 -1.42
N GLN A 11 26.99 -29.17 -1.16
CA GLN A 11 27.78 -29.03 0.08
C GLN A 11 28.45 -27.66 0.24
N VAL A 12 28.88 -27.03 -0.87
CA VAL A 12 29.42 -25.67 -0.85
C VAL A 12 28.31 -24.66 -0.61
N GLY A 13 27.14 -24.83 -1.23
CA GLY A 13 25.96 -24.00 -0.99
C GLY A 13 25.53 -24.00 0.47
N ASP A 14 25.41 -25.18 1.07
CA ASP A 14 25.03 -25.35 2.48
C ASP A 14 26.05 -24.70 3.42
N LEU A 15 27.35 -24.88 3.16
CA LEU A 15 28.40 -24.25 3.95
C LEU A 15 28.36 -22.72 3.84
N LEU A 16 28.15 -22.17 2.64
CA LEU A 16 28.05 -20.72 2.44
C LEU A 16 26.84 -20.13 3.18
N ALA A 17 25.72 -20.84 3.20
CA ALA A 17 24.54 -20.45 3.97
C ALA A 17 24.82 -20.40 5.49
N ASP A 18 25.48 -21.43 6.02
CA ASP A 18 25.84 -21.50 7.45
C ASP A 18 26.86 -20.42 7.86
N LEU A 19 27.83 -20.14 6.99
CA LEU A 19 28.81 -19.07 7.18
C LEU A 19 28.14 -17.69 7.17
N ALA A 20 27.23 -17.46 6.21
CA ALA A 20 26.48 -16.20 6.11
C ALA A 20 25.57 -15.98 7.33
N ALA A 21 24.86 -17.01 7.78
CA ALA A 21 24.03 -16.97 8.99
C ALA A 21 24.83 -16.63 10.25
N SER A 22 26.11 -17.01 10.28
CA SER A 22 27.04 -16.72 11.38
C SER A 22 27.78 -15.37 11.22
N GLY A 23 27.46 -14.59 10.17
CA GLY A 23 28.12 -13.32 9.89
C GLY A 23 29.56 -13.45 9.40
N VAL A 24 29.96 -14.64 8.93
CA VAL A 24 31.30 -14.91 8.41
C VAL A 24 31.36 -14.55 6.92
N ARG A 25 32.36 -13.75 6.54
CA ARG A 25 32.63 -13.36 5.15
C ARG A 25 33.91 -14.01 4.67
N LEU A 26 33.87 -14.56 3.46
CA LEU A 26 35.02 -15.10 2.77
C LEU A 26 35.44 -14.15 1.64
N LYS A 27 36.74 -14.01 1.43
CA LYS A 27 37.31 -13.26 0.31
C LYS A 27 38.45 -14.06 -0.30
N LEU A 28 38.45 -14.22 -1.62
CA LEU A 28 39.59 -14.81 -2.31
C LEU A 28 40.73 -13.78 -2.38
N VAL A 29 41.94 -14.21 -2.09
CA VAL A 29 43.16 -13.39 -2.18
C VAL A 29 44.25 -14.15 -2.94
N ASP A 30 45.24 -13.41 -3.43
CA ASP A 30 46.28 -13.92 -4.33
C ASP A 30 46.92 -15.24 -3.85
N GLY A 31 46.99 -16.19 -4.79
CA GLY A 31 47.57 -17.53 -4.58
C GLY A 31 46.59 -18.57 -4.01
N GLY A 32 45.28 -18.44 -4.25
CA GLY A 32 44.28 -19.44 -3.82
C GLY A 32 44.07 -19.48 -2.30
N ARG A 33 44.34 -18.37 -1.62
CA ARG A 33 44.09 -18.21 -0.18
C ARG A 33 42.72 -17.58 0.02
N ILE A 34 42.01 -18.01 1.06
CA ILE A 34 40.72 -17.44 1.46
C ILE A 34 40.96 -16.65 2.74
N GLU A 35 40.72 -15.35 2.69
CA GLU A 35 40.65 -14.47 3.85
C GLU A 35 39.25 -14.59 4.48
N ILE A 36 39.20 -14.68 5.81
CA ILE A 36 37.96 -14.89 6.55
C ILE A 36 37.79 -13.74 7.53
N THR A 37 36.70 -12.97 7.39
CA THR A 37 36.28 -11.96 8.35
C THR A 37 35.08 -12.46 9.14
N ALA A 38 35.16 -12.51 10.47
CA ALA A 38 34.10 -13.06 11.31
C ALA A 38 33.97 -12.30 12.65
N PRO A 39 32.75 -12.15 13.20
CA PRO A 39 32.53 -11.71 14.58
C PRO A 39 33.24 -12.62 15.59
N ARG A 40 33.57 -12.09 16.77
CA ARG A 40 34.28 -12.86 17.81
C ARG A 40 33.43 -14.07 18.24
N GLY A 41 33.95 -15.27 18.03
CA GLY A 41 33.27 -16.53 18.34
C GLY A 41 32.38 -17.10 17.22
N ALA A 42 32.17 -16.38 16.12
CA ALA A 42 31.34 -16.86 15.00
C ALA A 42 31.98 -18.01 14.21
N MET A 43 33.31 -18.11 14.20
CA MET A 43 34.02 -19.21 13.56
C MET A 43 34.16 -20.42 14.50
N THR A 44 33.12 -21.25 14.57
CA THR A 44 33.10 -22.50 15.34
C THR A 44 34.11 -23.52 14.79
N ALA A 45 34.48 -24.52 15.60
CA ALA A 45 35.35 -25.61 15.15
C ALA A 45 34.75 -26.35 13.94
N GLN A 46 33.44 -26.61 13.97
CA GLN A 46 32.71 -27.26 12.88
C GLN A 46 32.75 -26.45 11.58
N LEU A 47 32.53 -25.13 11.64
CA LEU A 47 32.60 -24.26 10.45
C LEU A 47 34.03 -24.19 9.90
N ARG A 48 35.03 -24.15 10.78
CA ARG A 48 36.44 -24.14 10.40
C ARG A 48 36.83 -25.42 9.67
N ASP A 49 36.43 -26.57 10.20
CA ASP A 49 36.75 -27.88 9.63
C ASP A 49 36.06 -28.08 8.28
N ARG A 50 34.79 -27.68 8.15
CA ARG A 50 34.06 -27.70 6.86
C ARG A 50 34.66 -26.75 5.84
N THR A 51 35.05 -25.55 6.26
CA THR A 51 35.73 -24.56 5.39
C THR A 51 37.09 -25.07 4.91
N ALA A 52 37.83 -25.78 5.77
CA ALA A 52 39.09 -26.40 5.40
C ALA A 52 38.88 -27.59 4.44
N ALA A 53 37.88 -28.44 4.68
CA ALA A 53 37.57 -29.61 3.87
C ALA A 53 37.10 -29.25 2.45
N LEU A 54 36.32 -28.16 2.31
CA LEU A 54 35.80 -27.68 1.03
C LEU A 54 36.62 -26.53 0.43
N LYS A 55 37.84 -26.29 0.93
CA LYS A 55 38.68 -25.16 0.47
C LYS A 55 38.90 -25.15 -1.06
N PRO A 56 39.23 -26.25 -1.75
CA PRO A 56 39.41 -26.24 -3.20
C PRO A 56 38.15 -25.79 -3.95
N GLN A 57 36.98 -26.31 -3.55
CA GLN A 57 35.70 -25.98 -4.16
C GLN A 57 35.26 -24.54 -3.83
N LEU A 58 35.55 -24.05 -2.62
CA LEU A 58 35.33 -22.66 -2.24
C LEU A 58 36.21 -21.70 -3.07
N VAL A 59 37.46 -22.06 -3.34
CA VAL A 59 38.34 -21.27 -4.21
C VAL A 59 37.79 -21.23 -5.63
N GLU A 60 37.36 -22.36 -6.19
CA GLU A 60 36.72 -22.41 -7.51
C GLU A 60 35.43 -21.61 -7.56
N TRP A 61 34.57 -21.72 -6.53
CA TRP A 61 33.32 -20.98 -6.44
C TRP A 61 33.55 -19.46 -6.32
N LEU A 62 34.51 -19.04 -5.49
CA LEU A 62 34.87 -17.63 -5.33
C LEU A 62 35.54 -17.06 -6.59
N ALA A 63 36.41 -17.82 -7.25
CA ALA A 63 37.03 -17.41 -8.51
C ALA A 63 35.99 -17.30 -9.64
N ALA A 64 35.03 -18.24 -9.69
CA ALA A 64 33.90 -18.15 -10.62
C ALA A 64 32.95 -16.99 -10.29
N ALA A 65 32.86 -16.57 -9.02
CA ALA A 65 32.11 -15.38 -8.61
C ALA A 65 32.84 -14.08 -9.00
N GLU A 66 34.17 -14.02 -8.89
CA GLU A 66 35.00 -12.88 -9.33
C GLU A 66 35.10 -12.75 -10.86
N ALA A 67 35.01 -13.86 -11.59
CA ALA A 67 35.07 -13.88 -13.07
C ALA A 67 33.71 -13.62 -13.76
N ARG A 68 32.61 -13.50 -13.00
CA ARG A 68 31.34 -13.02 -13.56
C ARG A 68 31.49 -11.54 -13.93
N PRO A 69 30.93 -11.07 -15.06
CA PRO A 69 30.79 -9.63 -15.29
C PRO A 69 30.13 -9.01 -14.05
N ASP A 70 30.45 -7.75 -13.72
CA ASP A 70 29.95 -7.06 -12.52
C ASP A 70 28.41 -6.94 -12.55
N THR A 71 27.73 -8.01 -12.15
CA THR A 71 26.27 -8.19 -12.25
C THR A 71 25.57 -7.96 -10.92
N GLY A 72 26.16 -7.27 -9.95
CA GLY A 72 25.52 -7.29 -8.62
C GLY A 72 26.03 -6.39 -7.50
N ARG A 73 26.98 -5.47 -7.73
CA ARG A 73 27.33 -4.52 -6.67
C ARG A 73 26.43 -3.30 -6.73
N LEU A 74 25.70 -3.04 -5.64
CA LEU A 74 24.92 -1.80 -5.49
C LEU A 74 25.86 -0.59 -5.50
N PRO A 75 25.50 0.51 -6.20
CA PRO A 75 26.27 1.74 -6.11
C PRO A 75 26.29 2.24 -4.67
N GLN A 76 27.36 2.92 -4.28
CA GLN A 76 27.48 3.53 -2.98
C GLN A 76 27.22 5.03 -3.10
N VAL A 77 26.56 5.62 -2.11
CA VAL A 77 26.44 7.08 -2.05
C VAL A 77 27.81 7.66 -1.75
N VAL A 78 28.21 8.65 -2.54
CA VAL A 78 29.45 9.41 -2.33
C VAL A 78 29.06 10.86 -2.12
N ALA A 79 29.51 11.45 -1.01
CA ALA A 79 29.25 12.85 -0.71
C ALA A 79 29.92 13.76 -1.75
N ASP A 80 29.17 14.71 -2.30
CA ASP A 80 29.63 15.66 -3.32
C ASP A 80 29.37 17.11 -2.88
N PRO A 81 30.13 17.62 -1.89
CA PRO A 81 29.89 18.95 -1.32
C PRO A 81 30.12 20.08 -2.32
N ASP A 82 30.99 19.88 -3.31
CA ASP A 82 31.35 20.90 -4.30
C ASP A 82 30.16 21.23 -5.23
N ASN A 83 29.28 20.24 -5.48
CA ASN A 83 28.10 20.41 -6.33
C ASN A 83 26.78 20.31 -5.54
N LEU A 84 26.81 20.51 -4.22
CA LEU A 84 25.62 20.39 -3.33
C LEU A 84 24.39 21.17 -3.83
N TYR A 85 24.63 22.32 -4.45
CA TYR A 85 23.60 23.25 -4.91
C TYR A 85 23.30 23.15 -6.40
N GLU A 86 23.90 22.22 -7.13
CA GLU A 86 23.56 21.98 -8.53
C GLU A 86 22.18 21.31 -8.61
N PRO A 87 21.27 21.79 -9.49
CA PRO A 87 19.98 21.15 -9.71
C PRO A 87 20.14 19.69 -10.15
N PHE A 88 19.21 18.84 -9.75
CA PHE A 88 19.20 17.42 -10.08
C PHE A 88 17.79 16.91 -10.35
N THR A 89 17.68 15.85 -11.13
CA THR A 89 16.40 15.20 -11.41
C THR A 89 15.88 14.53 -10.14
N PRO A 90 14.65 14.82 -9.69
CA PRO A 90 14.10 14.15 -8.52
C PRO A 90 13.79 12.68 -8.84
N PRO A 91 13.74 11.80 -7.82
CA PRO A 91 13.13 10.47 -7.92
C PRO A 91 11.77 10.49 -8.63
N ASP A 92 11.49 9.44 -9.40
CA ASP A 92 10.33 9.40 -10.29
C ASP A 92 8.97 9.55 -9.56
N LEU A 93 8.87 9.14 -8.29
CA LEU A 93 7.65 9.37 -7.52
C LEU A 93 7.42 10.86 -7.25
N GLN A 94 8.47 11.59 -6.86
CA GLN A 94 8.40 13.05 -6.69
C GLN A 94 8.10 13.74 -8.03
N GLN A 95 8.68 13.26 -9.13
CA GLN A 95 8.32 13.76 -10.47
C GLN A 95 6.84 13.49 -10.81
N SER A 96 6.33 12.30 -10.45
CA SER A 96 4.92 11.95 -10.63
C SER A 96 4.00 12.82 -9.79
N PHE A 97 4.39 13.16 -8.55
CA PHE A 97 3.68 14.14 -7.74
C PHE A 97 3.64 15.52 -8.40
N LEU A 98 4.78 16.05 -8.83
CA LEU A 98 4.83 17.36 -9.50
C LEU A 98 3.95 17.42 -10.77
N ILE A 99 3.81 16.30 -11.49
CA ILE A 99 2.91 16.20 -12.65
C ILE A 99 1.45 16.10 -12.18
N GLY A 100 1.16 15.19 -11.24
CA GLY A 100 -0.18 14.92 -10.72
C GLY A 100 -0.79 16.07 -9.92
N SER A 101 0.01 17.01 -9.42
CA SER A 101 -0.45 18.22 -8.74
C SER A 101 -0.98 19.31 -9.68
N ARG A 102 -0.82 19.17 -11.00
CA ARG A 102 -1.24 20.18 -11.97
C ARG A 102 -2.74 20.10 -12.24
N GLU A 103 -3.40 21.25 -12.33
CA GLU A 103 -4.80 21.34 -12.74
C GLU A 103 -5.02 20.60 -14.08
N GLY A 104 -6.15 19.88 -14.16
CA GLY A 104 -6.51 19.06 -15.32
C GLY A 104 -6.12 17.59 -15.22
N PHE A 105 -5.22 17.22 -14.30
CA PHE A 105 -5.00 15.82 -13.92
C PHE A 105 -6.10 15.34 -12.96
N THR A 106 -6.30 14.01 -12.91
CA THR A 106 -7.33 13.41 -12.04
C THR A 106 -6.96 13.55 -10.57
N TRP A 107 -7.86 14.08 -9.74
CA TRP A 107 -7.66 14.27 -8.30
C TRP A 107 -6.33 14.96 -7.98
N HIS A 108 -6.11 16.11 -8.60
CA HIS A 108 -4.87 16.86 -8.44
C HIS A 108 -4.79 17.49 -7.04
N VAL A 109 -3.60 17.50 -6.44
CA VAL A 109 -3.29 18.19 -5.18
C VAL A 109 -1.77 18.26 -5.03
N ARG A 110 -1.21 19.30 -4.41
CA ARG A 110 0.18 19.20 -3.93
C ARG A 110 0.23 18.24 -2.75
N PRO A 111 1.07 17.19 -2.79
CA PRO A 111 1.08 16.21 -1.72
C PRO A 111 1.49 16.87 -0.41
N HIS A 112 0.68 16.72 0.62
CA HIS A 112 0.97 17.28 1.94
C HIS A 112 0.40 16.41 3.04
N GLN A 113 1.03 16.51 4.20
CA GLN A 113 0.59 15.82 5.40
C GLN A 113 0.37 16.84 6.50
N TYR A 114 -0.81 16.76 7.12
CA TYR A 114 -1.17 17.55 8.28
C TYR A 114 -1.28 16.62 9.49
N ILE A 115 -0.63 16.96 10.59
CA ILE A 115 -0.60 16.17 11.83
C ILE A 115 -0.85 17.08 13.03
N GLU A 116 -1.62 16.59 14.00
CA GLU A 116 -1.79 17.20 15.31
C GLU A 116 -1.22 16.30 16.40
N LEU A 117 -0.31 16.84 17.20
CA LEU A 117 0.29 16.14 18.34
C LEU A 117 -0.06 16.87 19.64
N ASP A 118 -0.66 16.15 20.59
CA ASP A 118 -0.96 16.68 21.91
C ASP A 118 0.24 16.52 22.85
N PHE A 119 0.44 17.54 23.68
CA PHE A 119 1.44 17.58 24.73
C PHE A 119 0.78 18.04 26.03
N ASP A 120 1.11 17.37 27.13
CA ASP A 120 0.65 17.79 28.47
C ASP A 120 1.19 19.18 28.82
N THR A 121 2.45 19.43 28.46
CA THR A 121 3.11 20.74 28.55
C THR A 121 4.10 20.90 27.39
N LEU A 122 4.18 22.11 26.82
CA LEU A 122 5.15 22.44 25.79
C LEU A 122 5.53 23.92 25.90
N ASP A 123 6.82 24.21 26.06
CA ASP A 123 7.37 25.57 25.95
C ASP A 123 7.53 25.92 24.45
N PRO A 124 6.76 26.88 23.92
CA PRO A 124 6.78 27.17 22.49
C PRO A 124 8.10 27.74 22.00
N GLU A 125 8.78 28.57 22.81
CA GLU A 125 10.04 29.20 22.39
C GLU A 125 11.16 28.17 22.35
N ARG A 126 11.24 27.32 23.38
CA ARG A 126 12.20 26.21 23.41
C ARG A 126 11.95 25.23 22.28
N PHE A 127 10.69 24.91 21.95
CA PHE A 127 10.37 24.06 20.81
C PHE A 127 10.78 24.70 19.48
N ALA A 128 10.51 25.98 19.28
CA ALA A 128 10.91 26.70 18.07
C ALA A 128 12.43 26.69 17.86
N GLN A 129 13.21 26.89 18.93
CA GLN A 129 14.68 26.79 18.89
C GLN A 129 15.15 25.37 18.56
N ALA A 130 14.50 24.35 19.14
CA ALA A 130 14.82 22.96 18.93
C ALA A 130 14.50 22.47 17.50
N LEU A 131 13.34 22.86 16.96
CA LEU A 131 12.96 22.59 15.57
C LEU A 131 13.95 23.21 14.59
N ASN A 132 14.30 24.49 14.78
CA ASN A 132 15.27 25.17 13.92
C ASN A 132 16.67 24.55 14.03
N ARG A 133 17.03 23.99 15.19
CA ARG A 133 18.27 23.20 15.32
C ARG A 133 18.22 21.87 14.55
N ALA A 134 17.10 21.16 14.60
CA ALA A 134 16.90 19.95 13.79
C ALA A 134 16.99 20.28 12.28
N LEU A 135 16.39 21.39 11.85
CA LEU A 135 16.48 21.86 10.46
C LEU A 135 17.90 22.27 10.06
N ARG A 136 18.66 22.93 10.95
CA ARG A 136 20.07 23.24 10.71
C ARG A 136 20.91 21.98 10.50
N ARG A 137 20.68 20.91 11.27
CA ARG A 137 21.33 19.60 11.03
C ARG A 137 21.00 19.06 9.62
N GLN A 138 19.80 19.35 9.12
CA GLN A 138 19.31 18.90 7.81
C GLN A 138 19.50 19.94 6.68
N HIS A 139 20.26 21.03 6.88
CA HIS A 139 20.31 22.16 5.93
C HIS A 139 20.73 21.75 4.50
N ARG A 140 21.56 20.72 4.34
CA ARG A 140 21.98 20.17 3.04
C ARG A 140 20.90 19.37 2.32
N ASN A 141 19.81 19.05 3.02
CA ASN A 141 18.73 18.18 2.59
C ASN A 141 17.42 18.95 2.35
N LEU A 142 17.38 20.24 2.69
CA LEU A 142 16.26 21.11 2.39
C LEU A 142 16.33 21.48 0.91
N VAL A 143 15.39 20.94 0.12
CA VAL A 143 15.30 21.17 -1.32
C VAL A 143 14.00 21.86 -1.70
N VAL A 144 13.97 22.47 -2.87
CA VAL A 144 12.77 23.02 -3.53
C VAL A 144 12.72 22.56 -4.98
N ALA A 145 11.52 22.51 -5.53
CA ALA A 145 11.29 22.19 -6.94
C ALA A 145 11.43 23.44 -7.81
N ARG A 146 11.87 23.24 -9.05
CA ARG A 146 12.09 24.29 -10.05
C ARG A 146 11.07 24.15 -11.19
N ASP A 147 10.91 25.19 -11.99
CA ASP A 147 9.97 25.22 -13.12
C ASP A 147 10.26 24.14 -14.18
N ASP A 148 11.52 23.74 -14.31
CA ASP A 148 11.98 22.68 -15.21
C ASP A 148 11.80 21.26 -14.62
N MET A 149 11.09 21.13 -13.49
CA MET A 149 10.81 19.90 -12.77
C MET A 149 12.04 19.25 -12.12
N THR A 150 13.18 19.93 -12.10
CA THR A 150 14.32 19.54 -11.26
C THR A 150 14.12 19.99 -9.82
N VAL A 151 14.94 19.46 -8.91
CA VAL A 151 15.00 19.91 -7.51
C VAL A 151 16.38 20.47 -7.21
N GLN A 152 16.45 21.36 -6.23
CA GLN A 152 17.70 22.01 -5.83
C GLN A 152 17.74 22.25 -4.33
N THR A 153 18.90 22.03 -3.72
CA THR A 153 19.18 22.38 -2.32
C THR A 153 19.08 23.88 -2.09
N VAL A 154 18.37 24.27 -1.03
CA VAL A 154 18.18 25.67 -0.63
C VAL A 154 19.50 26.23 -0.09
N ARG A 155 19.93 27.37 -0.65
CA ARG A 155 21.06 28.14 -0.11
C ARG A 155 20.59 28.96 1.08
N ASP A 156 21.33 28.90 2.18
CA ASP A 156 21.09 29.67 3.41
C ASP A 156 19.62 29.66 3.86
N PRO A 157 19.04 28.48 4.16
CA PRO A 157 17.62 28.36 4.51
C PRO A 157 17.29 29.21 5.75
N ALA A 158 16.30 30.09 5.62
CA ALA A 158 15.82 30.90 6.73
C ALA A 158 15.23 30.03 7.86
N GLU A 159 15.26 30.54 9.09
CA GLU A 159 14.59 29.88 10.20
C GLU A 159 13.07 29.80 9.96
N VAL A 160 12.47 28.70 10.39
CA VAL A 160 11.04 28.46 10.32
C VAL A 160 10.39 29.09 11.55
N PRO A 161 9.48 30.07 11.37
CA PRO A 161 8.71 30.61 12.48
C PRO A 161 7.73 29.56 13.00
N VAL A 162 7.59 29.47 14.33
CA VAL A 162 6.53 28.69 14.97
C VAL A 162 5.51 29.66 15.53
N GLU A 163 4.33 29.73 14.91
CA GLU A 163 3.25 30.58 15.41
C GLU A 163 2.67 30.01 16.71
N VAL A 164 2.40 30.87 17.69
CA VAL A 164 1.80 30.47 18.97
C VAL A 164 0.42 31.11 19.11
N VAL A 165 -0.60 30.28 19.24
CA VAL A 165 -1.98 30.70 19.48
C VAL A 165 -2.35 30.35 20.92
N ASP A 166 -2.63 31.35 21.75
CA ASP A 166 -2.97 31.16 23.16
C ASP A 166 -4.49 31.23 23.37
N LEU A 167 -5.12 30.08 23.57
CA LEU A 167 -6.55 29.91 23.81
C LEU A 167 -6.88 29.65 25.28
N ARG A 168 -5.89 29.72 26.20
CA ARG A 168 -6.11 29.43 27.64
C ARG A 168 -7.07 30.41 28.32
N HIS A 169 -7.31 31.56 27.69
CA HIS A 169 -8.28 32.56 28.13
C HIS A 169 -9.73 32.20 27.79
N LEU A 170 -9.96 31.20 26.93
CA LEU A 170 -11.28 30.75 26.52
C LEU A 170 -11.75 29.55 27.35
N PRO A 171 -13.07 29.38 27.53
CA PRO A 171 -13.65 28.13 27.97
C PRO A 171 -13.26 26.96 27.05
N GLN A 172 -13.20 25.74 27.59
CA GLN A 172 -12.69 24.56 26.88
C GLN A 172 -13.45 24.26 25.58
N ASP A 173 -14.77 24.32 25.60
CA ASP A 173 -15.63 24.12 24.43
C ASP A 173 -15.34 25.13 23.30
N GLN A 174 -15.13 26.40 23.66
CA GLN A 174 -14.77 27.45 22.70
C GLN A 174 -13.35 27.30 22.16
N ALA A 175 -12.41 26.86 23.00
CA ALA A 175 -11.04 26.56 22.56
C ALA A 175 -11.02 25.37 21.59
N GLU A 176 -11.79 24.32 21.87
CA GLU A 176 -11.95 23.16 20.98
C GLU A 176 -12.58 23.56 19.64
N GLU A 177 -13.63 24.38 19.63
CA GLU A 177 -14.23 24.90 18.39
C GLU A 177 -13.23 25.76 17.58
N HIS A 178 -12.40 26.56 18.26
CA HIS A 178 -11.35 27.32 17.60
C HIS A 178 -10.30 26.40 16.97
N MET A 179 -9.84 25.38 17.68
CA MET A 179 -8.90 24.38 17.15
C MET A 179 -9.48 23.61 15.95
N LEU A 180 -10.77 23.28 15.97
CA LEU A 180 -11.44 22.64 14.84
C LEU A 180 -11.48 23.55 13.59
N ARG A 181 -11.69 24.86 13.78
CA ARG A 181 -11.60 25.83 12.67
C ARG A 181 -10.18 25.96 12.12
N MET A 182 -9.18 26.01 13.00
CA MET A 182 -7.77 26.02 12.57
C MET A 182 -7.42 24.76 11.79
N ARG A 183 -7.82 23.58 12.29
CA ARG A 183 -7.66 22.30 11.57
C ARG A 183 -8.26 22.39 10.18
N GLY A 184 -9.53 22.81 10.06
CA GLY A 184 -10.24 22.86 8.79
C GLY A 184 -9.58 23.78 7.75
N ALA A 185 -8.90 24.84 8.20
CA ALA A 185 -8.11 25.71 7.32
C ALA A 185 -6.76 25.08 6.93
N LEU A 186 -5.98 24.66 7.93
CA LEU A 186 -4.60 24.20 7.74
C LEU A 186 -4.52 22.85 7.03
N CYS A 187 -5.45 21.93 7.28
CA CYS A 187 -5.41 20.60 6.66
C CYS A 187 -5.69 20.60 5.16
N ARG A 188 -6.12 21.74 4.60
CA ARG A 188 -6.31 21.92 3.14
C ARG A 188 -5.33 22.92 2.54
N GLU A 189 -4.53 23.57 3.38
CA GLU A 189 -3.47 24.47 2.92
C GLU A 189 -2.34 23.63 2.32
N GLU A 190 -2.02 23.91 1.06
CA GLU A 190 -0.98 23.21 0.32
C GLU A 190 0.34 23.99 0.42
N PRO A 191 1.30 23.57 1.26
CA PRO A 191 2.55 24.30 1.43
C PRO A 191 3.29 24.48 0.10
N PRO A 192 4.13 25.53 -0.04
CA PRO A 192 4.84 25.77 -1.29
C PRO A 192 5.73 24.59 -1.65
N HIS A 193 5.98 24.39 -2.95
CA HIS A 193 6.96 23.43 -3.44
C HIS A 193 8.17 24.12 -4.07
N ASP A 194 8.02 25.39 -4.46
CA ASP A 194 8.98 26.19 -5.22
C ASP A 194 9.86 27.08 -4.34
N ARG A 195 9.59 27.15 -3.03
CA ARG A 195 10.33 27.97 -2.07
C ARG A 195 10.31 27.39 -0.66
N TRP A 196 11.30 27.80 0.13
CA TRP A 196 11.38 27.53 1.56
C TRP A 196 10.71 28.67 2.36
N PRO A 197 10.00 28.39 3.47
CA PRO A 197 9.74 27.08 4.05
C PRO A 197 8.52 26.37 3.45
N TRP A 198 8.65 25.05 3.26
CA TRP A 198 7.57 24.15 2.84
C TRP A 198 6.98 23.34 4.00
N ILE A 199 7.31 23.73 5.23
CA ILE A 199 6.72 23.25 6.47
C ILE A 199 6.08 24.42 7.22
N GLU A 200 5.02 24.14 7.95
CA GLU A 200 4.26 25.12 8.72
C GLU A 200 3.87 24.56 10.10
N PRO A 201 4.72 24.77 11.12
CA PRO A 201 4.42 24.43 12.49
C PRO A 201 3.67 25.55 13.21
N ARG A 202 2.60 25.20 13.93
CA ARG A 202 1.90 26.09 14.87
C ARG A 202 1.68 25.40 16.21
N ILE A 203 1.80 26.14 17.31
CA ILE A 203 1.52 25.64 18.66
C ILE A 203 0.27 26.34 19.19
N VAL A 204 -0.74 25.56 19.55
CA VAL A 204 -1.92 26.05 20.25
C VAL A 204 -1.81 25.70 21.73
N ARG A 205 -1.93 26.69 22.61
CA ARG A 205 -1.99 26.49 24.07
C ARG A 205 -3.45 26.59 24.53
N TYR A 206 -3.92 25.65 25.33
CA TYR A 206 -5.32 25.60 25.77
C TYR A 206 -5.47 24.86 27.11
N GLY A 207 -6.63 25.01 27.75
CA GLY A 207 -6.82 24.52 29.12
C GLY A 207 -5.84 25.18 30.10
N ASP A 208 -5.47 24.47 31.16
CA ASP A 208 -4.55 25.02 32.17
C ASP A 208 -3.11 25.08 31.63
N ASP A 209 -2.59 23.97 31.08
CA ASP A 209 -1.20 23.86 30.65
C ASP A 209 -0.96 23.05 29.35
N ARG A 210 -2.04 22.58 28.70
CA ARG A 210 -1.94 21.73 27.51
C ARG A 210 -1.47 22.51 26.30
N ALA A 211 -0.78 21.82 25.41
CA ALA A 211 -0.38 22.33 24.13
C ALA A 211 -0.65 21.33 23.02
N ARG A 212 -0.89 21.83 21.82
CA ARG A 212 -1.02 21.04 20.61
C ARG A 212 -0.14 21.61 19.52
N LEU A 213 0.72 20.77 18.95
CA LEU A 213 1.46 21.09 17.73
C LEU A 213 0.59 20.74 16.54
N LEU A 214 0.30 21.72 15.69
CA LEU A 214 -0.24 21.55 14.35
C LEU A 214 0.95 21.61 13.39
N TYR A 215 1.16 20.55 12.61
CA TYR A 215 2.30 20.43 11.70
C TYR A 215 1.79 20.09 10.30
N ASN A 216 1.90 21.05 9.38
CA ASN A 216 1.65 20.83 7.95
C ASN A 216 2.97 20.81 7.20
N ASN A 217 3.22 19.81 6.36
CA ASN A 217 4.42 19.74 5.55
C ASN A 217 4.13 19.26 4.12
N ASN A 218 4.93 19.77 3.18
CA ASN A 218 4.91 19.29 1.81
C ASN A 218 5.54 17.89 1.70
N ASN A 219 4.72 16.88 1.41
CA ASN A 219 5.16 15.49 1.26
C ASN A 219 5.91 15.24 -0.06
N LEU A 220 6.02 16.25 -0.94
CA LEU A 220 6.98 16.19 -2.03
C LEU A 220 8.41 16.05 -1.50
N PHE A 221 8.76 16.67 -0.37
CA PHE A 221 10.14 16.72 0.13
C PHE A 221 10.42 15.88 1.37
N ALA A 222 9.37 15.40 2.04
CA ALA A 222 9.49 14.48 3.17
C ALA A 222 8.60 13.26 2.93
N ASP A 223 9.17 12.07 3.11
CA ASP A 223 8.39 10.85 3.28
C ASP A 223 8.02 10.66 4.76
N ALA A 224 7.08 9.74 5.04
CA ALA A 224 6.61 9.50 6.40
C ALA A 224 7.74 9.18 7.41
N PRO A 225 8.77 8.38 7.09
CA PRO A 225 9.92 8.17 7.98
C PRO A 225 10.67 9.47 8.31
N SER A 226 11.02 10.30 7.33
CA SER A 226 11.78 11.52 7.60
C SER A 226 10.97 12.65 8.21
N GLY A 227 9.69 12.80 7.84
CA GLY A 227 8.80 13.76 8.48
C GLY A 227 8.66 13.47 9.97
N ASN A 228 8.44 12.21 10.34
CA ASN A 228 8.42 11.78 11.73
C ASN A 228 9.78 11.96 12.41
N ALA A 229 10.88 11.58 11.76
CA ALA A 229 12.22 11.75 12.31
C ALA A 229 12.56 13.22 12.59
N LEU A 230 12.13 14.16 11.74
CA LEU A 230 12.34 15.59 11.97
C LEU A 230 11.62 16.08 13.24
N VAL A 231 10.38 15.63 13.47
CA VAL A 231 9.65 15.94 14.70
C VAL A 231 10.35 15.33 15.92
N TYR A 232 10.79 14.07 15.84
CA TYR A 232 11.53 13.44 16.94
C TYR A 232 12.90 14.07 17.20
N ASP A 233 13.63 14.49 16.17
CA ASP A 233 14.89 15.23 16.30
C ASP A 233 14.65 16.58 17.00
N ALA A 234 13.54 17.27 16.66
CA ALA A 234 13.13 18.49 17.34
C ALA A 234 12.79 18.23 18.81
N LEU A 235 12.07 17.15 19.13
CA LEU A 235 11.77 16.77 20.52
C LEU A 235 13.04 16.36 21.28
N HIS A 236 13.98 15.66 20.65
CA HIS A 236 15.28 15.33 21.24
C HIS A 236 16.05 16.61 21.61
N TYR A 237 16.11 17.59 20.71
CA TYR A 237 16.76 18.87 21.01
C TYR A 237 15.98 19.71 22.03
N TYR A 238 14.67 19.57 22.06
CA TYR A 238 13.84 20.17 23.08
C TYR A 238 14.23 19.61 24.44
N GLU A 239 14.21 18.29 24.63
CA GLU A 239 14.51 17.62 25.91
C GLU A 239 16.00 17.71 26.31
N HIS A 240 16.90 17.67 25.33
CA HIS A 240 18.34 17.60 25.52
C HIS A 240 19.07 18.70 24.73
N PRO A 241 18.90 19.99 25.10
CA PRO A 241 19.45 21.10 24.33
C PRO A 241 20.97 21.06 24.21
N ASP A 242 21.70 20.47 25.16
CA ASP A 242 23.17 20.40 25.09
C ASP A 242 23.70 19.15 24.37
N ARG A 243 22.84 18.23 23.92
CA ARG A 243 23.23 16.94 23.34
C ARG A 243 23.06 16.93 21.81
N PRO A 244 24.12 17.19 21.03
CA PRO A 244 24.05 17.12 19.57
C PRO A 244 23.72 15.71 19.07
N LEU A 245 22.95 15.62 17.99
CA LEU A 245 22.85 14.39 17.20
C LEU A 245 24.05 14.30 16.24
N PRO A 246 24.43 13.10 15.77
CA PRO A 246 25.50 12.95 14.80
C PRO A 246 25.25 13.77 13.53
N GLU A 247 26.28 14.48 13.06
CA GLU A 247 26.24 15.22 11.79
C GLU A 247 26.08 14.27 10.60
N LEU A 248 25.46 14.77 9.53
CA LEU A 248 25.24 14.03 8.28
C LEU A 248 26.34 14.37 7.27
N GLU A 249 27.00 13.35 6.75
CA GLU A 249 28.09 13.49 5.77
C GLU A 249 27.54 13.61 4.34
N VAL A 250 26.45 12.88 4.06
CA VAL A 250 25.77 12.84 2.76
C VAL A 250 24.54 13.74 2.72
N ALA A 251 24.28 14.32 1.55
CA ALA A 251 23.09 15.09 1.26
C ALA A 251 22.01 14.25 0.55
N PHE A 252 20.77 14.73 0.55
CA PHE A 252 19.66 14.14 -0.21
C PHE A 252 20.01 13.99 -1.69
N ARG A 253 20.65 15.02 -2.28
CA ARG A 253 21.17 14.99 -3.65
C ARG A 253 22.05 13.78 -3.92
N ASP A 254 23.01 13.51 -3.04
CA ASP A 254 23.96 12.41 -3.20
C ASP A 254 23.24 11.06 -3.22
N CYS A 255 22.26 10.88 -2.34
CA CYS A 255 21.44 9.67 -2.30
C CYS A 255 20.61 9.49 -3.58
N VAL A 256 20.00 10.57 -4.10
CA VAL A 256 19.22 10.53 -5.34
C VAL A 256 20.09 10.20 -6.55
N LEU A 257 21.31 10.74 -6.64
CA LEU A 257 22.25 10.43 -7.72
C LEU A 257 22.67 8.95 -7.67
N ALA A 258 22.87 8.38 -6.49
CA ALA A 258 23.16 6.95 -6.33
C ALA A 258 21.97 6.07 -6.76
N LEU A 259 20.72 6.49 -6.49
CA LEU A 259 19.52 5.80 -6.97
C LEU A 259 19.40 5.85 -8.50
N HIS A 260 19.73 6.98 -9.14
CA HIS A 260 19.78 7.07 -10.60
C HIS A 260 20.86 6.14 -11.19
N ALA A 261 22.05 6.09 -10.57
CA ALA A 261 23.10 5.17 -10.99
C ALA A 261 22.68 3.70 -10.83
N LEU A 262 21.89 3.37 -9.79
CA LEU A 262 21.35 2.02 -9.57
C LEU A 262 20.35 1.65 -10.68
N GLU A 263 19.52 2.58 -11.10
CA GLU A 263 18.56 2.37 -12.19
C GLU A 263 19.26 2.10 -13.54
N GLU A 264 20.34 2.81 -13.84
CA GLU A 264 21.10 2.62 -15.08
C GLU A 264 22.03 1.39 -15.05
N SER A 265 22.25 0.81 -13.86
CA SER A 265 23.10 -0.36 -13.67
C SER A 265 22.51 -1.64 -14.31
N PRO A 266 23.29 -2.73 -14.44
CA PRO A 266 22.77 -4.03 -14.87
C PRO A 266 21.59 -4.54 -14.03
N LEU A 267 21.53 -4.23 -12.74
CA LEU A 267 20.42 -4.57 -11.85
C LEU A 267 19.13 -3.81 -12.21
N GLY A 268 19.26 -2.53 -12.56
CA GLY A 268 18.14 -1.73 -13.03
C GLY A 268 17.65 -2.16 -14.42
N GLN A 269 18.55 -2.53 -15.33
CA GLN A 269 18.15 -3.11 -16.63
C GLN A 269 17.45 -4.47 -16.48
N ALA A 270 17.92 -5.33 -15.57
CA ALA A 270 17.23 -6.58 -15.24
C ALA A 270 15.83 -6.33 -14.65
N SER A 271 15.70 -5.33 -13.78
CA SER A 271 14.42 -4.86 -13.22
C SER A 271 13.46 -4.38 -14.30
N LYS A 272 13.94 -3.55 -15.23
CA LYS A 272 13.17 -3.08 -16.38
C LYS A 272 12.63 -4.24 -17.22
N LYS A 273 13.48 -5.23 -17.52
CA LYS A 273 13.08 -6.43 -18.25
C LYS A 273 12.00 -7.22 -17.52
N TYR A 274 12.18 -7.47 -16.22
CA TYR A 274 11.19 -8.17 -15.38
C TYR A 274 9.79 -7.56 -15.48
N TRP A 275 9.69 -6.24 -15.38
CA TRP A 275 8.42 -5.53 -15.46
C TRP A 275 7.82 -5.55 -16.87
N CYS A 276 8.62 -5.29 -17.90
CA CYS A 276 8.14 -5.26 -19.28
C CYS A 276 7.63 -6.63 -19.75
N ASP A 277 8.28 -7.73 -19.36
CA ASP A 277 7.87 -9.09 -19.74
C ASP A 277 6.50 -9.49 -19.17
N ARG A 278 6.11 -8.93 -18.02
CA ARG A 278 4.83 -9.26 -17.35
C ARG A 278 3.66 -8.39 -17.81
N MET A 279 3.96 -7.21 -18.35
CA MET A 279 2.99 -6.13 -18.54
C MET A 279 1.84 -6.49 -19.50
N ALA A 280 2.06 -7.38 -20.45
CA ALA A 280 1.08 -7.76 -21.46
C ALA A 280 -0.15 -8.47 -20.88
N ASP A 281 0.04 -9.26 -19.82
CA ASP A 281 -1.02 -10.09 -19.21
C ASP A 281 -1.62 -9.45 -17.94
N TRP A 282 -1.29 -8.19 -17.66
CA TRP A 282 -1.72 -7.53 -16.43
C TRP A 282 -3.21 -7.15 -16.43
N PRO A 283 -3.90 -7.36 -15.30
CA PRO A 283 -5.28 -6.96 -15.14
C PRO A 283 -5.41 -5.43 -14.99
N GLU A 284 -6.65 -4.95 -15.03
CA GLU A 284 -6.96 -3.56 -14.70
C GLU A 284 -6.92 -3.32 -13.18
N ALA A 285 -7.08 -2.06 -12.76
CA ALA A 285 -7.35 -1.73 -11.36
C ALA A 285 -8.71 -2.33 -10.90
N PRO A 286 -8.93 -2.48 -9.58
CA PRO A 286 -10.21 -2.92 -9.03
C PRO A 286 -11.38 -2.08 -9.54
N ASP A 287 -12.42 -2.74 -10.05
CA ASP A 287 -13.66 -2.11 -10.52
C ASP A 287 -14.62 -1.87 -9.34
N ILE A 288 -14.18 -1.09 -8.35
CA ILE A 288 -15.04 -0.70 -7.22
C ILE A 288 -16.10 0.29 -7.72
N PRO A 289 -17.39 0.10 -7.38
CA PRO A 289 -18.46 0.98 -7.86
C PRO A 289 -18.21 2.46 -7.55
N LEU A 290 -18.27 3.30 -8.59
CA LEU A 290 -18.16 4.75 -8.48
C LEU A 290 -19.51 5.44 -8.72
N VAL A 291 -19.69 6.63 -8.16
CA VAL A 291 -20.86 7.48 -8.42
C VAL A 291 -20.87 7.90 -9.89
N THR A 292 -21.99 7.68 -10.57
CA THR A 292 -22.17 8.09 -11.97
C THR A 292 -22.10 9.60 -12.11
N GLY A 293 -21.28 10.09 -13.04
CA GLY A 293 -21.14 11.54 -13.31
C GLY A 293 -20.22 12.29 -12.35
N SER A 294 -19.45 11.57 -11.51
CA SER A 294 -18.44 12.16 -10.64
C SER A 294 -17.33 12.87 -11.43
N GLU A 295 -16.88 14.01 -10.92
CA GLU A 295 -15.83 14.81 -11.57
C GLU A 295 -14.44 14.25 -11.22
N HIS A 296 -13.88 13.45 -12.13
CA HIS A 296 -12.56 12.84 -11.92
C HIS A 296 -11.39 13.84 -11.96
N ARG A 297 -11.57 15.04 -12.52
CA ARG A 297 -10.51 16.06 -12.71
C ARG A 297 -10.54 17.20 -11.69
N GLY A 298 -11.28 17.05 -10.60
CA GLY A 298 -11.28 17.99 -9.48
C GLY A 298 -10.03 17.91 -8.60
N ARG A 299 -9.93 18.80 -7.61
CA ARG A 299 -8.92 18.70 -6.54
C ARG A 299 -9.20 17.43 -5.71
N SER A 300 -8.15 16.72 -5.30
CA SER A 300 -8.30 15.65 -4.31
C SER A 300 -9.00 16.17 -3.05
N MET A 301 -9.86 15.36 -2.44
CA MET A 301 -10.56 15.68 -1.19
C MET A 301 -10.55 14.43 -0.32
N LEU A 302 -9.35 13.93 -0.04
CA LEU A 302 -9.20 12.73 0.78
C LEU A 302 -9.76 12.98 2.17
N SER A 303 -10.46 11.98 2.68
CA SER A 303 -11.07 11.95 4.01
C SER A 303 -10.71 10.64 4.69
N ARG A 304 -10.38 10.71 5.97
CA ARG A 304 -9.86 9.57 6.71
C ARG A 304 -10.96 8.69 7.25
N ARG A 305 -10.74 7.38 7.21
CA ARG A 305 -11.33 6.38 8.10
C ARG A 305 -10.17 5.66 8.76
N ASP A 306 -10.24 5.45 10.06
CA ASP A 306 -9.19 4.75 10.79
C ASP A 306 -9.77 3.88 11.91
N PHE A 307 -9.03 2.84 12.30
CA PHE A 307 -9.29 2.12 13.54
C PHE A 307 -7.99 1.60 14.15
N THR A 308 -8.05 1.30 15.44
CA THR A 308 -6.94 0.71 16.18
C THR A 308 -7.30 -0.72 16.55
N ILE A 309 -6.42 -1.66 16.19
CA ILE A 309 -6.48 -3.05 16.61
C ILE A 309 -5.94 -3.11 18.04
N PRO A 310 -6.73 -3.55 19.04
CA PRO A 310 -6.26 -3.66 20.42
C PRO A 310 -5.03 -4.55 20.55
N ALA A 311 -4.17 -4.27 21.54
CA ALA A 311 -2.87 -4.91 21.68
C ALA A 311 -2.96 -6.45 21.75
N ASP A 312 -3.92 -6.99 22.49
CA ASP A 312 -4.14 -8.44 22.59
C ASP A 312 -4.54 -9.07 21.25
N THR A 313 -5.46 -8.42 20.52
CA THR A 313 -5.87 -8.85 19.17
C THR A 313 -4.72 -8.75 18.19
N TRP A 314 -3.91 -7.68 18.27
CA TRP A 314 -2.75 -7.49 17.41
C TRP A 314 -1.66 -8.54 17.67
N ALA A 315 -1.37 -8.85 18.94
CA ALA A 315 -0.47 -9.92 19.32
C ALA A 315 -0.96 -11.29 18.82
N ALA A 316 -2.26 -11.56 18.94
CA ALA A 316 -2.88 -12.79 18.46
C ALA A 316 -2.84 -12.93 16.92
N PHE A 317 -3.07 -11.83 16.19
CA PHE A 317 -2.91 -11.75 14.74
C PHE A 317 -1.46 -12.02 14.34
N ARG A 318 -0.50 -11.36 15.02
CA ARG A 318 0.93 -11.53 14.77
C ARG A 318 1.36 -12.97 14.89
N ALA A 319 1.05 -13.62 16.01
CA ALA A 319 1.43 -15.01 16.25
C ALA A 319 0.91 -15.95 15.16
N ARG A 320 -0.32 -15.74 14.67
CA ARG A 320 -0.93 -16.57 13.62
C ARG A 320 -0.34 -16.32 12.23
N ALA A 321 -0.02 -15.06 11.91
CA ALA A 321 0.65 -14.70 10.67
C ALA A 321 2.09 -15.27 10.63
N GLU A 322 2.85 -15.10 11.72
CA GLU A 322 4.21 -15.60 11.86
C GLU A 322 4.27 -17.14 11.83
N ALA A 323 3.33 -17.82 12.48
CA ALA A 323 3.22 -19.28 12.43
C ALA A 323 3.03 -19.83 10.99
N ARG A 324 2.57 -18.99 10.07
CA ARG A 324 2.39 -19.31 8.64
C ARG A 324 3.53 -18.80 7.76
N GLY A 325 4.55 -18.18 8.34
CA GLY A 325 5.69 -17.59 7.61
C GLY A 325 5.35 -16.30 6.88
N LEU A 326 4.28 -15.59 7.28
CA LEU A 326 3.90 -14.30 6.70
C LEU A 326 4.54 -13.15 7.49
N THR A 327 4.94 -12.10 6.77
CA THR A 327 5.17 -10.80 7.40
C THR A 327 3.83 -10.15 7.74
N LEU A 328 3.82 -9.31 8.77
CA LEU A 328 2.62 -8.61 9.22
C LEU A 328 2.04 -7.68 8.16
N THR A 329 2.91 -6.99 7.43
CA THR A 329 2.52 -6.16 6.29
C THR A 329 1.80 -6.98 5.23
N ASN A 330 2.35 -8.14 4.84
CA ASN A 330 1.73 -8.96 3.80
C ASN A 330 0.44 -9.65 4.26
N ALA A 331 0.31 -9.97 5.56
CA ALA A 331 -0.93 -10.49 6.11
C ALA A 331 -2.06 -9.44 6.08
N LEU A 332 -1.78 -8.19 6.48
CA LEU A 332 -2.73 -7.08 6.40
C LEU A 332 -3.06 -6.69 4.96
N LEU A 333 -2.05 -6.69 4.08
CA LEU A 333 -2.23 -6.44 2.64
C LEU A 333 -3.07 -7.53 1.98
N ALA A 334 -2.90 -8.80 2.36
CA ALA A 334 -3.74 -9.89 1.86
C ALA A 334 -5.20 -9.76 2.32
N ALA A 335 -5.43 -9.37 3.58
CA ALA A 335 -6.78 -9.07 4.07
C ALA A 335 -7.40 -7.88 3.31
N HIS A 336 -6.61 -6.86 3.00
CA HIS A 336 -7.07 -5.70 2.23
C HIS A 336 -7.43 -6.11 0.81
N ALA A 337 -6.57 -6.90 0.16
CA ALA A 337 -6.83 -7.48 -1.15
C ALA A 337 -8.09 -8.36 -1.19
N GLU A 338 -8.39 -9.11 -0.13
CA GLU A 338 -9.62 -9.91 -0.04
C GLU A 338 -10.89 -9.03 -0.01
N VAL A 339 -10.86 -7.93 0.75
CA VAL A 339 -11.97 -6.96 0.80
C VAL A 339 -12.15 -6.29 -0.55
N ILE A 340 -11.06 -5.84 -1.18
CA ILE A 340 -11.11 -5.23 -2.51
C ILE A 340 -11.63 -6.22 -3.56
N ALA A 341 -11.23 -7.49 -3.49
CA ALA A 341 -11.74 -8.54 -4.37
C ALA A 341 -13.25 -8.77 -4.19
N TYR A 342 -13.73 -8.76 -2.95
CA TYR A 342 -15.14 -8.94 -2.63
C TYR A 342 -16.01 -7.82 -3.23
N TRP A 343 -15.59 -6.57 -3.06
CA TRP A 343 -16.38 -5.40 -3.46
C TRP A 343 -16.21 -4.98 -4.93
N SER A 344 -15.09 -5.33 -5.57
CA SER A 344 -14.89 -5.09 -7.02
C SER A 344 -15.53 -6.15 -7.90
N GLY A 345 -15.90 -7.30 -7.33
CA GLY A 345 -16.34 -8.47 -8.10
C GLY A 345 -15.23 -9.12 -8.94
N SER A 346 -13.98 -8.64 -8.85
CA SER A 346 -12.82 -9.20 -9.54
C SER A 346 -11.88 -9.90 -8.58
N ARG A 347 -11.40 -11.09 -8.97
CA ARG A 347 -10.33 -11.81 -8.26
C ARG A 347 -8.95 -11.65 -8.91
N HIS A 348 -8.80 -10.77 -9.91
CA HIS A 348 -7.52 -10.50 -10.56
C HIS A 348 -7.43 -9.01 -10.92
N PHE A 349 -6.55 -8.27 -10.23
CA PHE A 349 -6.44 -6.81 -10.35
C PHE A 349 -5.07 -6.29 -9.91
N LEU A 350 -4.77 -5.03 -10.22
CA LEU A 350 -3.57 -4.33 -9.76
C LEU A 350 -3.87 -3.44 -8.54
N LEU A 351 -2.98 -3.46 -7.55
CA LEU A 351 -2.87 -2.43 -6.50
C LEU A 351 -1.57 -1.65 -6.68
N ASN A 352 -1.46 -0.44 -6.14
CA ASN A 352 -0.18 0.25 -6.02
C ASN A 352 0.41 -0.04 -4.64
N ASN A 353 1.50 -0.80 -4.59
CA ASN A 353 2.18 -1.07 -3.33
C ASN A 353 3.31 -0.07 -3.13
N MET A 354 3.27 0.67 -2.03
CA MET A 354 4.25 1.67 -1.65
C MET A 354 5.39 1.02 -0.87
N ILE A 355 6.62 1.40 -1.21
CA ILE A 355 7.84 0.95 -0.54
C ILE A 355 8.73 2.16 -0.22
N SER A 356 9.83 1.90 0.50
CA SER A 356 10.88 2.89 0.72
C SER A 356 12.20 2.38 0.16
N HIS A 357 12.96 3.27 -0.48
CA HIS A 357 14.34 3.00 -0.88
C HIS A 357 15.35 3.17 0.27
N ARG A 358 14.93 3.68 1.45
CA ARG A 358 15.80 3.87 2.62
C ARG A 358 16.52 2.61 3.12
N PRO A 359 15.90 1.41 3.10
CA PRO A 359 16.57 0.18 3.54
C PRO A 359 17.63 -0.32 2.56
N LEU A 360 17.76 0.25 1.36
CA LEU A 360 18.83 -0.13 0.43
C LEU A 360 20.19 0.19 1.07
N PRO A 361 21.15 -0.75 1.07
CA PRO A 361 22.45 -0.57 1.70
C PRO A 361 23.40 0.26 0.82
N LEU A 362 22.95 1.45 0.39
CA LEU A 362 23.74 2.39 -0.42
C LEU A 362 24.60 3.31 0.46
N HIS A 363 24.13 3.63 1.67
CA HIS A 363 24.88 4.38 2.69
C HIS A 363 24.26 4.23 4.10
N PRO A 364 25.06 4.12 5.18
CA PRO A 364 24.55 3.97 6.55
C PRO A 364 23.68 5.15 7.05
N GLN A 365 23.93 6.36 6.56
CA GLN A 365 23.21 7.57 6.98
C GLN A 365 21.92 7.84 6.17
N MET A 366 21.65 7.10 5.10
CA MET A 366 20.50 7.36 4.20
C MET A 366 19.16 7.34 4.95
N ALA A 367 19.02 6.48 5.97
CA ALA A 367 17.82 6.44 6.82
C ALA A 367 17.59 7.71 7.65
N GLN A 368 18.62 8.55 7.86
CA GLN A 368 18.57 9.79 8.66
C GLN A 368 18.45 11.06 7.83
N VAL A 369 18.64 10.95 6.51
CA VAL A 369 18.55 12.07 5.58
C VAL A 369 17.08 12.47 5.41
N LEU A 370 16.78 13.74 5.67
CA LEU A 370 15.48 14.34 5.34
C LEU A 370 15.30 14.33 3.82
N GLY A 371 14.17 13.83 3.34
CA GLY A 371 13.95 13.63 1.91
C GLY A 371 12.81 12.67 1.64
N ASN A 372 12.24 12.70 0.44
CA ASN A 372 11.27 11.70 0.03
C ASN A 372 11.98 10.56 -0.71
N PHE A 373 12.04 9.39 -0.06
CA PHE A 373 12.55 8.14 -0.63
C PHE A 373 11.45 7.09 -0.77
N ALA A 374 10.19 7.53 -0.77
CA ALA A 374 9.09 6.64 -1.10
C ALA A 374 9.16 6.28 -2.59
N ALA A 375 8.83 5.04 -2.87
CA ALA A 375 8.62 4.54 -4.21
C ALA A 375 7.36 3.68 -4.22
N LEU A 376 6.92 3.29 -5.39
CA LEU A 376 5.76 2.42 -5.56
C LEU A 376 5.96 1.50 -6.74
N TYR A 377 5.19 0.43 -6.80
CA TYR A 377 5.07 -0.43 -7.97
C TYR A 377 3.65 -1.02 -8.10
N PRO A 378 3.20 -1.36 -9.32
CA PRO A 378 1.96 -2.11 -9.51
C PRO A 378 2.13 -3.54 -8.99
N LEU A 379 1.39 -3.88 -7.93
CA LEU A 379 1.30 -5.20 -7.35
C LEU A 379 0.12 -5.95 -7.97
N GLU A 380 0.41 -7.09 -8.57
CA GLU A 380 -0.59 -8.00 -9.11
C GLU A 380 -1.19 -8.87 -8.00
N VAL A 381 -2.50 -8.75 -7.80
CA VAL A 381 -3.29 -9.63 -6.93
C VAL A 381 -4.04 -10.63 -7.81
N ASP A 382 -3.80 -11.93 -7.59
CA ASP A 382 -4.46 -13.01 -8.35
C ASP A 382 -5.05 -14.08 -7.41
N TRP A 383 -6.31 -13.89 -7.04
CA TRP A 383 -7.14 -14.74 -6.18
C TRP A 383 -8.01 -15.73 -6.97
N ARG A 384 -7.75 -15.95 -8.27
CA ARG A 384 -8.58 -16.85 -9.11
C ARG A 384 -8.46 -18.33 -8.72
N HIS A 385 -7.40 -18.69 -7.99
CA HIS A 385 -7.18 -20.06 -7.53
C HIS A 385 -8.09 -20.41 -6.35
N GLU A 386 -8.76 -21.57 -6.44
CA GLU A 386 -9.53 -22.14 -5.33
C GLU A 386 -8.60 -22.70 -4.25
N GLU A 387 -8.24 -21.88 -3.27
CA GLU A 387 -7.39 -22.27 -2.15
C GLU A 387 -7.76 -21.48 -0.88
N SER A 388 -7.21 -21.86 0.27
CA SER A 388 -7.42 -21.15 1.52
C SER A 388 -6.79 -19.76 1.53
N PHE A 389 -7.33 -18.86 2.35
CA PHE A 389 -6.81 -17.50 2.53
C PHE A 389 -5.31 -17.49 2.89
N GLY A 390 -4.86 -18.38 3.79
CA GLY A 390 -3.45 -18.49 4.16
C GLY A 390 -2.53 -18.79 2.97
N ARG A 391 -2.97 -19.64 2.04
CA ARG A 391 -2.21 -19.94 0.81
C ARG A 391 -2.18 -18.76 -0.16
N ARG A 392 -3.31 -18.04 -0.30
CA ARG A 392 -3.39 -16.81 -1.09
C ARG A 392 -2.41 -15.75 -0.55
N ALA A 393 -2.43 -15.52 0.77
CA ALA A 393 -1.54 -14.58 1.44
C ALA A 393 -0.06 -14.93 1.22
N LEU A 394 0.31 -16.22 1.27
CA LEU A 394 1.67 -16.67 0.96
C LEU A 394 2.07 -16.44 -0.50
N ARG A 395 1.16 -16.67 -1.46
CA ARG A 395 1.42 -16.34 -2.87
C ARG A 395 1.63 -14.84 -3.06
N LEU A 396 0.81 -14.01 -2.43
CA LEU A 396 0.97 -12.55 -2.50
C LEU A 396 2.28 -12.09 -1.88
N GLN A 397 2.66 -12.62 -0.71
CA GLN A 397 3.97 -12.34 -0.13
C GLN A 397 5.10 -12.72 -1.08
N LYS A 398 5.04 -13.90 -1.71
CA LYS A 398 6.03 -14.29 -2.72
C LYS A 398 6.09 -13.28 -3.86
N ARG A 399 4.94 -12.87 -4.38
CA ARG A 399 4.86 -11.83 -5.42
C ARG A 399 5.48 -10.51 -4.97
N VAL A 400 5.15 -10.03 -3.77
CA VAL A 400 5.72 -8.81 -3.18
C VAL A 400 7.25 -8.91 -3.09
N MET A 401 7.80 -10.05 -2.66
CA MET A 401 9.24 -10.25 -2.57
C MET A 401 9.91 -10.25 -3.95
N ASP A 402 9.32 -10.96 -4.92
CA ASP A 402 9.80 -10.99 -6.31
C ASP A 402 9.77 -9.57 -6.91
N ASP A 403 8.71 -8.79 -6.67
CA ASP A 403 8.54 -7.44 -7.18
C ASP A 403 9.51 -6.44 -6.52
N ILE A 404 9.71 -6.50 -5.20
CA ILE A 404 10.66 -5.65 -4.47
C ILE A 404 12.10 -5.88 -4.97
N ALA A 405 12.47 -7.13 -5.27
CA ALA A 405 13.79 -7.45 -5.83
C ALA A 405 14.07 -6.80 -7.19
N HIS A 406 13.03 -6.30 -7.86
CA HIS A 406 13.10 -5.61 -9.15
C HIS A 406 12.63 -4.14 -9.07
N CYS A 407 12.63 -3.55 -7.87
CA CYS A 407 12.32 -2.13 -7.67
C CYS A 407 13.55 -1.21 -7.81
N TYR A 408 14.60 -1.67 -8.49
CA TYR A 408 15.73 -0.82 -8.93
C TYR A 408 15.38 0.01 -10.17
N TRP A 409 14.42 -0.47 -10.96
CA TRP A 409 13.73 0.34 -11.94
C TRP A 409 12.44 0.87 -11.32
N SER A 410 12.22 2.17 -11.37
CA SER A 410 11.11 2.80 -10.66
C SER A 410 9.75 2.29 -11.12
N GLY A 411 8.89 1.91 -10.17
CA GLY A 411 7.53 1.51 -10.52
C GLY A 411 6.65 2.66 -11.01
N SER A 412 7.03 3.92 -10.81
CA SER A 412 6.36 5.04 -11.52
C SER A 412 6.63 4.97 -13.03
N LYS A 413 7.85 4.61 -13.45
CA LYS A 413 8.16 4.35 -14.87
C LYS A 413 7.45 3.10 -15.39
N VAL A 414 7.26 2.08 -14.55
CA VAL A 414 6.43 0.91 -14.88
C VAL A 414 4.99 1.35 -15.19
N LEU A 415 4.37 2.15 -14.32
CA LEU A 415 3.01 2.68 -14.55
C LEU A 415 2.92 3.58 -15.78
N GLN A 416 3.92 4.44 -16.02
CA GLN A 416 3.99 5.28 -17.22
C GLN A 416 4.07 4.43 -18.49
N THR A 417 4.90 3.38 -18.48
CA THR A 417 5.03 2.43 -19.60
C THR A 417 3.73 1.67 -19.82
N LEU A 418 3.06 1.24 -18.75
CA LEU A 418 1.75 0.60 -18.83
C LEU A 418 0.69 1.53 -19.46
N ASN A 419 0.69 2.80 -19.09
CA ASN A 419 -0.17 3.83 -19.69
C ASN A 419 0.10 4.01 -21.20
N GLN A 420 1.36 3.93 -21.63
CA GLN A 420 1.72 3.99 -23.04
C GLN A 420 1.22 2.76 -23.80
N VAL A 421 1.41 1.56 -23.24
CA VAL A 421 0.95 0.30 -23.83
C VAL A 421 -0.59 0.28 -23.95
N ARG A 422 -1.31 0.72 -22.91
CA ARG A 422 -2.78 0.80 -22.91
C ARG A 422 -3.35 1.99 -23.68
N ARG A 423 -2.51 2.94 -24.11
CA ARG A 423 -2.90 4.19 -24.78
C ARG A 423 -3.86 5.05 -23.93
N THR A 424 -3.60 5.14 -22.63
CA THR A 424 -4.42 5.86 -21.64
C THR A 424 -3.66 7.01 -20.95
N PRO A 425 -3.07 7.97 -21.69
CA PRO A 425 -2.26 9.02 -21.07
C PRO A 425 -3.07 9.87 -20.07
N GLY A 426 -2.46 10.21 -18.94
CA GLY A 426 -3.06 11.08 -17.92
C GLY A 426 -4.11 10.41 -17.03
N ARG A 427 -4.36 9.10 -17.16
CA ARG A 427 -5.20 8.34 -16.21
C ARG A 427 -4.33 7.73 -15.11
N ALA A 428 -4.86 7.73 -13.88
CA ALA A 428 -4.32 6.91 -12.81
C ALA A 428 -4.60 5.43 -13.14
N VAL A 429 -3.57 4.67 -13.52
CA VAL A 429 -3.72 3.26 -13.92
C VAL A 429 -4.19 2.40 -12.74
N CYS A 430 -3.76 2.76 -11.54
CA CYS A 430 -4.14 2.09 -10.31
C CYS A 430 -4.26 3.12 -9.17
N PRO A 431 -5.46 3.67 -8.92
CA PRO A 431 -5.66 4.69 -7.90
C PRO A 431 -5.85 4.11 -6.47
N PHE A 432 -5.56 2.83 -6.26
CA PHE A 432 -5.67 2.14 -4.98
C PHE A 432 -4.26 1.87 -4.44
N ALA A 433 -3.78 2.72 -3.54
CA ALA A 433 -2.46 2.65 -2.94
C ALA A 433 -2.51 1.92 -1.59
N VAL A 434 -1.46 1.16 -1.30
CA VAL A 434 -1.24 0.55 0.01
C VAL A 434 0.18 0.82 0.44
N GLY A 435 0.38 1.43 1.60
CA GLY A 435 1.67 1.68 2.21
C GLY A 435 1.78 1.08 3.59
N SER A 436 2.93 0.47 3.88
CA SER A 436 3.22 -0.01 5.24
C SER A 436 4.33 0.83 5.86
N ALA A 437 4.03 1.47 6.98
CA ALA A 437 5.02 2.17 7.79
C ALA A 437 5.62 1.27 8.88
N MET A 438 5.28 -0.03 8.92
CA MET A 438 5.76 -0.97 9.94
C MET A 438 7.29 -1.09 9.98
N PHE A 439 7.99 -0.82 8.87
CA PHE A 439 9.45 -0.86 8.82
C PHE A 439 10.12 0.29 9.59
N VAL A 440 9.39 1.36 9.92
CA VAL A 440 9.89 2.51 10.70
C VAL A 440 9.96 2.17 12.20
N GLY A 441 9.19 1.16 12.63
CA GLY A 441 9.01 0.78 14.02
C GLY A 441 7.90 1.58 14.73
N PRO A 442 7.65 1.29 16.03
CA PRO A 442 6.50 1.83 16.73
C PRO A 442 6.54 3.36 16.93
N VAL A 443 5.44 4.04 16.62
CA VAL A 443 5.28 5.51 16.76
C VAL A 443 4.23 5.89 17.79
N ASN A 444 4.22 7.16 18.20
CA ASN A 444 3.08 7.71 18.95
C ASN A 444 1.95 8.03 17.98
N ARG A 445 0.70 7.66 18.33
CA ARG A 445 -0.46 8.01 17.52
C ARG A 445 -0.71 9.52 17.60
N PRO A 446 -0.88 10.22 16.48
CA PRO A 446 -1.27 11.62 16.50
C PRO A 446 -2.72 11.77 16.99
N HIS A 447 -3.05 12.95 17.53
CA HIS A 447 -4.44 13.29 17.87
C HIS A 447 -5.31 13.34 16.61
N PHE A 448 -4.78 13.88 15.53
CA PHE A 448 -5.40 13.91 14.22
C PHE A 448 -4.32 13.90 13.15
N SER A 449 -4.61 13.31 12.00
CA SER A 449 -3.78 13.52 10.82
C SER A 449 -4.57 13.32 9.54
N MET A 450 -4.09 13.93 8.47
CA MET A 450 -4.56 13.78 7.10
C MET A 450 -3.35 13.67 6.19
N LEU A 451 -3.44 12.78 5.21
CA LEU A 451 -2.53 12.72 4.07
C LEU A 451 -3.33 12.99 2.80
N GLU A 452 -2.84 13.90 1.96
CA GLU A 452 -3.35 14.05 0.60
C GLU A 452 -2.30 13.65 -0.41
N THR A 453 -2.62 12.65 -1.24
CA THR A 453 -1.78 12.14 -2.32
C THR A 453 -2.48 12.39 -3.66
N PRO A 454 -1.80 12.98 -4.67
CA PRO A 454 -2.40 13.20 -5.98
C PRO A 454 -2.66 11.87 -6.70
N GLN A 455 -3.70 11.86 -7.54
CA GLN A 455 -4.08 10.71 -8.38
C GLN A 455 -4.45 9.42 -7.62
N THR A 456 -4.74 9.50 -6.32
CA THR A 456 -5.14 8.37 -5.47
C THR A 456 -6.62 8.49 -5.09
N LEU A 457 -7.37 7.38 -5.17
CA LEU A 457 -8.76 7.27 -4.72
C LEU A 457 -8.85 6.73 -3.29
N LEU A 458 -8.03 5.72 -2.99
CA LEU A 458 -7.93 5.07 -1.70
C LEU A 458 -6.46 4.85 -1.39
N ASP A 459 -5.99 5.44 -0.30
CA ASP A 459 -4.65 5.27 0.26
C ASP A 459 -4.77 4.53 1.59
N THR A 460 -4.25 3.30 1.66
CA THR A 460 -4.32 2.45 2.84
C THR A 460 -2.97 2.41 3.53
N GLU A 461 -2.90 2.81 4.80
CA GLU A 461 -1.67 2.79 5.58
C GLU A 461 -1.74 1.85 6.80
N PHE A 462 -0.62 1.18 7.08
CA PHE A 462 -0.47 0.35 8.28
C PHE A 462 0.64 0.87 9.20
N TRP A 463 0.29 1.11 10.46
CA TRP A 463 1.18 1.65 11.49
C TRP A 463 1.21 0.74 12.72
N GLU A 464 2.38 0.60 13.33
CA GLU A 464 2.52 0.03 14.66
C GLU A 464 2.71 1.16 15.68
N LEU A 465 2.03 1.06 16.81
CA LEU A 465 2.06 2.08 17.87
C LEU A 465 2.88 1.61 19.07
N ARG A 466 3.46 2.56 19.80
CA ARG A 466 4.32 2.28 20.97
C ARG A 466 3.61 1.52 22.10
N ASP A 467 2.29 1.61 22.17
CA ASP A 467 1.46 0.89 23.14
C ASP A 467 1.18 -0.58 22.73
N GLY A 468 1.77 -1.05 21.63
CA GLY A 468 1.60 -2.41 21.13
C GLY A 468 0.30 -2.62 20.33
N THR A 469 -0.43 -1.56 20.02
CA THR A 469 -1.57 -1.61 19.10
C THR A 469 -1.13 -1.42 17.64
N ALA A 470 -2.02 -1.77 16.69
CA ALA A 470 -1.83 -1.44 15.28
C ALA A 470 -2.89 -0.45 14.83
N TRP A 471 -2.48 0.56 14.06
CA TRP A 471 -3.34 1.61 13.55
C TRP A 471 -3.46 1.50 12.03
N ILE A 472 -4.69 1.31 11.56
CA ILE A 472 -5.03 1.15 10.15
C ILE A 472 -5.74 2.40 9.68
N ILE A 473 -5.32 2.95 8.55
CA ILE A 473 -5.84 4.17 7.97
C ILE A 473 -6.27 3.90 6.53
N TRP A 474 -7.45 4.38 6.15
CA TRP A 474 -7.92 4.53 4.77
C TRP A 474 -8.21 6.00 4.53
N ASP A 475 -7.38 6.66 3.73
CA ASP A 475 -7.69 7.99 3.21
C ASP A 475 -8.36 7.83 1.84
N VAL A 476 -9.60 8.32 1.73
CA VAL A 476 -10.48 8.06 0.57
C VAL A 476 -11.12 9.33 0.04
N ILE A 477 -11.23 9.45 -1.28
CA ILE A 477 -12.06 10.48 -1.91
C ILE A 477 -13.50 10.00 -1.86
N GLU A 478 -14.14 10.15 -0.69
CA GLU A 478 -15.48 9.61 -0.39
C GLU A 478 -16.51 9.98 -1.47
N ALA A 479 -16.45 11.21 -1.99
CA ALA A 479 -17.36 11.71 -3.01
C ALA A 479 -17.34 10.91 -4.34
N MET A 480 -16.33 10.07 -4.55
CA MET A 480 -16.23 9.20 -5.72
C MET A 480 -17.03 7.89 -5.57
N PHE A 481 -17.42 7.53 -4.34
CA PHE A 481 -18.06 6.25 -4.03
C PHE A 481 -19.53 6.45 -3.62
N PRO A 482 -20.42 5.48 -3.90
CA PRO A 482 -21.78 5.48 -3.37
C PRO A 482 -21.79 5.66 -1.84
N PRO A 483 -22.73 6.44 -1.28
CA PRO A 483 -22.81 6.66 0.16
C PRO A 483 -22.84 5.35 0.95
N GLY A 484 -21.98 5.24 1.97
CA GLY A 484 -21.88 4.08 2.84
C GLY A 484 -21.12 2.89 2.25
N LEU A 485 -20.66 2.95 0.99
CA LEU A 485 -19.85 1.88 0.39
C LEU A 485 -18.51 1.73 1.12
N ILE A 486 -17.80 2.85 1.35
CA ILE A 486 -16.49 2.79 2.00
C ILE A 486 -16.62 2.34 3.44
N ASP A 487 -17.61 2.81 4.18
CA ASP A 487 -17.86 2.37 5.56
C ASP A 487 -18.11 0.85 5.61
N ALA A 488 -18.90 0.30 4.69
CA ALA A 488 -19.15 -1.14 4.58
C ALA A 488 -17.87 -1.93 4.26
N MET A 489 -17.05 -1.43 3.34
CA MET A 489 -15.75 -2.04 3.01
C MET A 489 -14.80 -2.02 4.22
N PHE A 490 -14.74 -0.88 4.90
CA PHE A 490 -13.84 -0.64 6.02
C PHE A 490 -14.20 -1.49 7.25
N ASP A 491 -15.50 -1.59 7.56
CA ASP A 491 -16.01 -2.47 8.60
C ASP A 491 -15.74 -3.95 8.27
N GLY A 492 -15.92 -4.35 7.01
CA GLY A 492 -15.57 -5.70 6.55
C GLY A 492 -14.08 -6.01 6.67
N TYR A 493 -13.21 -5.02 6.41
CA TYR A 493 -11.77 -5.16 6.64
C TYR A 493 -11.44 -5.35 8.13
N ARG A 494 -12.03 -4.53 9.01
CA ARG A 494 -11.87 -4.68 10.47
C ARG A 494 -12.30 -6.06 10.94
N GLU A 495 -13.50 -6.51 10.56
CA GLU A 495 -14.03 -7.83 10.94
C GLU A 495 -13.13 -8.96 10.43
N LEU A 496 -12.63 -8.87 9.19
CA LEU A 496 -11.73 -9.87 8.64
C LEU A 496 -10.44 -9.98 9.46
N VAL A 497 -9.82 -8.86 9.82
CA VAL A 497 -8.60 -8.85 10.64
C VAL A 497 -8.88 -9.43 12.04
N GLU A 498 -10.00 -9.09 12.66
CA GLU A 498 -10.43 -9.66 13.94
C GLU A 498 -10.65 -11.18 13.87
N ARG A 499 -11.29 -11.68 12.80
CA ARG A 499 -11.48 -13.11 12.57
C ARG A 499 -10.16 -13.86 12.38
N LEU A 500 -9.22 -13.28 11.62
CA LEU A 500 -7.87 -13.82 11.43
C LEU A 500 -7.07 -13.83 12.74
N ALA A 501 -7.32 -12.88 13.64
CA ALA A 501 -6.74 -12.88 14.98
C ALA A 501 -7.38 -13.90 15.93
N ALA A 502 -8.68 -14.19 15.77
CA ALA A 502 -9.44 -15.05 16.67
C ALA A 502 -9.10 -16.54 16.54
N GLY A 503 -8.91 -17.06 15.32
CA GLY A 503 -8.76 -18.51 15.11
C GLY A 503 -8.11 -18.90 13.80
N ASP A 504 -7.53 -20.11 13.78
CA ASP A 504 -6.88 -20.66 12.59
C ASP A 504 -7.88 -21.00 11.48
N GLU A 505 -9.15 -21.26 11.82
CA GLU A 505 -10.23 -21.57 10.87
C GLU A 505 -10.40 -20.48 9.81
N ALA A 506 -10.30 -19.21 10.20
CA ALA A 506 -10.41 -18.08 9.27
C ALA A 506 -9.31 -18.10 8.19
N TRP A 507 -8.13 -18.62 8.51
CA TRP A 507 -7.03 -18.74 7.55
C TRP A 507 -7.23 -19.89 6.56
N GLU A 508 -8.05 -20.88 6.92
CA GLU A 508 -8.39 -22.01 6.07
C GLU A 508 -9.63 -21.76 5.19
N CYS A 509 -10.39 -20.69 5.46
CA CYS A 509 -11.52 -20.30 4.62
C CYS A 509 -11.09 -20.01 3.18
N THR A 510 -11.89 -20.46 2.22
CA THR A 510 -11.71 -20.16 0.80
C THR A 510 -12.42 -18.87 0.38
N ALA A 511 -13.43 -18.43 1.13
CA ALA A 511 -14.15 -17.19 0.93
C ALA A 511 -14.64 -16.61 2.25
N PHE A 512 -14.93 -15.31 2.26
CA PHE A 512 -15.52 -14.60 3.39
C PHE A 512 -16.82 -13.94 2.97
N ASP A 513 -17.81 -13.96 3.85
CA ASP A 513 -18.97 -13.08 3.73
C ASP A 513 -18.66 -11.78 4.48
N LEU A 514 -18.52 -10.69 3.74
CA LEU A 514 -18.09 -9.38 4.23
C LEU A 514 -19.19 -8.32 4.10
N LEU A 515 -20.43 -8.75 3.82
CA LEU A 515 -21.57 -7.85 3.80
C LEU A 515 -21.96 -7.44 5.22
N PRO A 516 -22.18 -6.14 5.47
CA PRO A 516 -22.81 -5.68 6.69
C PRO A 516 -24.15 -6.38 6.96
N ARG A 517 -24.44 -6.64 8.24
CA ARG A 517 -25.63 -7.41 8.65
C ARG A 517 -26.95 -6.78 8.17
N ASP A 518 -27.05 -5.46 8.25
CA ASP A 518 -28.21 -4.69 7.77
C ASP A 518 -28.44 -4.88 6.27
N GLN A 519 -27.38 -4.89 5.45
CA GLN A 519 -27.48 -5.17 4.02
C GLN A 519 -27.89 -6.62 3.74
N THR A 520 -27.36 -7.58 4.52
CA THR A 520 -27.76 -9.00 4.42
C THR A 520 -29.25 -9.19 4.76
N GLU A 521 -29.73 -8.55 5.83
CA GLU A 521 -31.14 -8.57 6.22
C GLU A 521 -32.03 -7.90 5.17
N GLN A 522 -31.63 -6.75 4.64
CA GLN A 522 -32.35 -6.06 3.57
C GLN A 522 -32.44 -6.91 2.30
N ARG A 523 -31.35 -7.59 1.91
CA ARG A 523 -31.37 -8.53 0.78
C ARG A 523 -32.32 -9.70 1.03
N ALA A 524 -32.31 -10.26 2.24
CA ALA A 524 -33.22 -11.35 2.61
C ALA A 524 -34.69 -10.91 2.57
N GLU A 525 -35.00 -9.69 3.02
CA GLU A 525 -36.34 -9.08 2.94
C GLU A 525 -36.80 -8.93 1.49
N LEU A 526 -35.99 -8.30 0.64
CA LEU A 526 -36.29 -8.08 -0.78
C LEU A 526 -36.47 -9.40 -1.53
N ASN A 527 -35.68 -10.43 -1.18
CA ASN A 527 -35.78 -11.75 -1.77
C ASN A 527 -36.89 -12.62 -1.19
N ARG A 528 -37.68 -12.14 -0.22
CA ARG A 528 -38.87 -12.83 0.30
C ARG A 528 -40.04 -12.75 -0.68
N SER A 529 -39.80 -13.23 -1.90
CA SER A 529 -40.73 -13.21 -3.04
C SER A 529 -41.57 -14.48 -3.15
N ALA A 530 -41.33 -15.48 -2.31
CA ALA A 530 -42.09 -16.72 -2.27
C ALA A 530 -43.56 -16.42 -1.93
N ARG A 531 -44.42 -16.55 -2.94
CA ARG A 531 -45.88 -16.53 -2.77
C ARG A 531 -46.41 -17.94 -2.96
N PRO A 532 -47.51 -18.32 -2.29
CA PRO A 532 -48.19 -19.57 -2.60
C PRO A 532 -48.52 -19.63 -4.10
N VAL A 533 -47.92 -20.58 -4.81
CA VAL A 533 -48.25 -20.89 -6.20
C VAL A 533 -49.30 -22.00 -6.18
N PRO A 534 -50.35 -21.95 -7.00
CA PRO A 534 -51.30 -23.06 -7.11
C PRO A 534 -50.59 -24.39 -7.37
N ALA A 535 -51.00 -25.44 -6.67
CA ALA A 535 -50.48 -26.77 -6.91
C ALA A 535 -50.95 -27.30 -8.28
N GLY A 536 -50.06 -28.01 -8.98
CA GLY A 536 -50.35 -28.64 -10.27
C GLY A 536 -49.45 -28.14 -11.40
N LEU A 537 -49.71 -28.68 -12.59
CA LEU A 537 -49.03 -28.35 -13.84
C LEU A 537 -49.76 -27.21 -14.54
N LEU A 538 -49.06 -26.47 -15.40
CA LEU A 538 -49.65 -25.36 -16.18
C LEU A 538 -50.93 -25.78 -16.93
N HIS A 539 -50.97 -27.02 -17.42
CA HIS A 539 -52.10 -27.55 -18.17
C HIS A 539 -53.28 -28.03 -17.32
N ASP A 540 -53.12 -28.17 -16.00
CA ASP A 540 -54.19 -28.66 -15.11
C ASP A 540 -55.36 -27.68 -15.02
N ALA A 541 -55.11 -26.39 -15.26
CA ALA A 541 -56.16 -25.37 -15.32
C ALA A 541 -57.08 -25.55 -16.54
N LEU A 542 -56.59 -26.14 -17.64
CA LEU A 542 -57.34 -26.19 -18.90
C LEU A 542 -58.58 -27.11 -18.84
N PRO A 543 -58.52 -28.35 -18.33
CA PRO A 543 -59.72 -29.18 -18.13
C PRO A 543 -60.76 -28.51 -17.20
N VAL A 544 -60.29 -27.84 -16.15
CA VAL A 544 -61.17 -27.14 -15.18
C VAL A 544 -61.91 -25.99 -15.87
N GLN A 545 -61.21 -25.18 -16.67
CA GLN A 545 -61.85 -24.09 -17.43
C GLN A 545 -62.73 -24.62 -18.57
N ALA A 546 -62.34 -25.71 -19.23
CA ALA A 546 -63.16 -26.36 -20.26
C ALA A 546 -64.49 -26.89 -19.69
N ALA A 547 -64.49 -27.43 -18.47
CA ALA A 547 -65.70 -27.88 -17.78
C ALA A 547 -66.59 -26.71 -17.34
N ASN A 548 -65.99 -25.64 -16.80
CA ASN A 548 -66.73 -24.52 -16.22
C ASN A 548 -67.19 -23.47 -17.25
N ARG A 549 -66.48 -23.34 -18.37
CA ARG A 549 -66.62 -22.22 -19.33
C ARG A 549 -66.41 -22.66 -20.78
N ALA A 550 -66.93 -23.83 -21.16
CA ALA A 550 -66.67 -24.48 -22.45
C ALA A 550 -66.77 -23.56 -23.69
N GLY A 551 -67.83 -22.75 -23.78
CA GLY A 551 -68.10 -21.85 -24.91
C GLY A 551 -67.43 -20.47 -24.82
N HIS A 552 -66.75 -20.15 -23.72
CA HIS A 552 -66.10 -18.86 -23.56
C HIS A 552 -64.82 -18.80 -24.41
N PRO A 553 -64.55 -17.72 -25.17
CA PRO A 553 -63.34 -17.59 -25.97
C PRO A 553 -62.07 -17.83 -25.13
N ALA A 554 -61.21 -18.73 -25.61
CA ALA A 554 -59.93 -19.08 -24.99
C ALA A 554 -58.74 -18.63 -25.85
N VAL A 555 -58.85 -18.80 -27.17
CA VAL A 555 -57.85 -18.35 -28.15
C VAL A 555 -58.59 -17.64 -29.27
N ALA A 556 -58.15 -16.43 -29.60
CA ALA A 556 -58.72 -15.61 -30.66
C ALA A 556 -57.63 -15.12 -31.62
N THR A 557 -58.00 -15.06 -32.89
CA THR A 557 -57.22 -14.50 -34.01
C THR A 557 -58.10 -13.51 -34.76
N ALA A 558 -57.60 -12.87 -35.82
CA ALA A 558 -58.38 -11.95 -36.62
C ALA A 558 -59.62 -12.61 -37.25
N ASP A 559 -59.52 -13.89 -37.63
CA ASP A 559 -60.52 -14.57 -38.46
C ASP A 559 -61.27 -15.69 -37.72
N ALA A 560 -60.83 -16.05 -36.51
CA ALA A 560 -61.40 -17.17 -35.76
C ALA A 560 -61.21 -17.04 -34.25
N SER A 561 -62.13 -17.64 -33.49
CA SER A 561 -62.03 -17.83 -32.05
C SER A 561 -62.46 -19.24 -31.69
N ILE A 562 -61.72 -19.88 -30.79
CA ILE A 562 -62.10 -21.18 -30.20
C ILE A 562 -62.35 -21.03 -28.70
N GLY A 563 -63.36 -21.77 -28.21
CA GLY A 563 -63.69 -21.80 -26.79
C GLY A 563 -62.78 -22.73 -25.98
N TYR A 564 -62.82 -22.62 -24.65
CA TYR A 564 -62.03 -23.49 -23.75
C TYR A 564 -62.30 -24.99 -23.97
N GLY A 565 -63.54 -25.37 -24.27
CA GLY A 565 -63.90 -26.77 -24.55
C GLY A 565 -63.25 -27.30 -25.82
N GLU A 566 -63.23 -26.49 -26.88
CA GLU A 566 -62.60 -26.84 -28.15
C GLU A 566 -61.08 -26.87 -28.03
N LEU A 567 -60.48 -25.91 -27.32
CA LEU A 567 -59.05 -25.89 -27.03
C LEU A 567 -58.62 -27.17 -26.28
N HIS A 568 -59.35 -27.56 -25.23
CA HIS A 568 -59.04 -28.78 -24.47
C HIS A 568 -59.13 -30.05 -25.33
N SER A 569 -60.17 -30.17 -26.16
CA SER A 569 -60.32 -31.31 -27.08
C SER A 569 -59.18 -31.38 -28.10
N ARG A 570 -58.84 -30.25 -28.73
CA ARG A 570 -57.74 -30.17 -29.70
C ARG A 570 -56.40 -30.50 -29.05
N ALA A 571 -56.11 -29.94 -27.88
CA ALA A 571 -54.89 -30.23 -27.10
C ALA A 571 -54.81 -31.72 -26.72
N GLY A 572 -55.93 -32.33 -26.30
CA GLY A 572 -56.00 -33.76 -25.98
C GLY A 572 -55.65 -34.67 -27.16
N ARG A 573 -56.06 -34.31 -28.40
CA ARG A 573 -55.70 -35.06 -29.61
C ARG A 573 -54.21 -34.98 -29.92
N VAL A 574 -53.62 -33.79 -29.81
CA VAL A 574 -52.18 -33.60 -30.01
C VAL A 574 -51.38 -34.37 -28.95
N ALA A 575 -51.79 -34.29 -27.68
CA ALA A 575 -51.14 -35.03 -26.60
C ALA A 575 -51.21 -36.55 -26.81
N ALA A 576 -52.31 -37.08 -27.34
CA ALA A 576 -52.43 -38.49 -27.69
C ALA A 576 -51.50 -38.91 -28.84
N LEU A 577 -51.38 -38.06 -29.87
CA LEU A 577 -50.46 -38.29 -30.98
C LEU A 577 -49.00 -38.30 -30.50
N LEU A 578 -48.60 -37.31 -29.69
CA LEU A 578 -47.23 -37.22 -29.16
C LEU A 578 -46.87 -38.45 -28.32
N ARG A 579 -47.79 -38.93 -27.47
CA ARG A 579 -47.59 -40.17 -26.72
C ARG A 579 -47.48 -41.41 -27.61
N ALA A 580 -48.22 -41.45 -28.72
CA ALA A 580 -48.12 -42.55 -29.68
C ALA A 580 -46.77 -42.59 -30.41
N GLU A 581 -46.17 -41.42 -30.64
CA GLU A 581 -44.82 -41.26 -31.22
C GLU A 581 -43.69 -41.38 -30.18
N GLY A 582 -44.02 -41.77 -28.94
CA GLY A 582 -43.03 -42.11 -27.90
C GLY A 582 -42.57 -40.94 -27.02
N VAL A 583 -43.20 -39.76 -27.10
CA VAL A 583 -42.86 -38.62 -26.22
C VAL A 583 -43.31 -38.88 -24.79
N GLY A 584 -42.36 -38.82 -23.86
CA GLY A 584 -42.51 -39.03 -22.42
C GLY A 584 -42.25 -37.78 -21.58
N ALA A 585 -42.25 -37.95 -20.26
CA ALA A 585 -41.93 -36.87 -19.34
C ALA A 585 -40.43 -36.58 -19.36
N GLY A 586 -40.04 -35.36 -19.72
CA GLY A 586 -38.64 -34.92 -19.78
C GLY A 586 -38.04 -34.87 -21.19
N ASP A 587 -38.76 -35.35 -22.20
CA ASP A 587 -38.50 -35.11 -23.63
C ASP A 587 -38.99 -33.71 -24.03
#